data_AF-A0A7S2PKU9-F1
#
_entry.id   AF-A0A7S2PKU9-F1
#
_cell.length_a   1.000
_cell.length_b   1.000
_cell.length_c   1.000
_cell.angle_alpha   90.00
_cell.angle_beta   90.00
_cell.angle_gamma   90.00
#
_symmetry.space_group_name_H-M   'P 1'
#
loop_
_entity.id
_entity.type
_entity.pdbx_description
1 polymer ?
#
loop_
_entity_poly.entity_id
_entity_poly.type
_entity_poly.pdbx_seq_one_letter_code
_entity_poly.pdbx_strand_id
1 'polypeptide(L)'
;DSDVLVYLAASNCTSPVIYKFEKSNGQCDVFCLDWLINDEKEKKNIKSLALFLAGETDSFASALRFMARREQQENGSGRRMFIQACVLSGCDYVPHLDGIGPIKAFKLVQENAFRKPEIRFSHILRSLRGSRAVSKTVSKATTSKDDMAALTEYHVAPLNPNRMNENELADYEVQLAKSEAAFYYHHVSTGRKMVPLQPLYFSD
;
A
#
# COMPACT_ATOMS: atom_id res chain seq x y z
N ASP A 1 -4.61 -11.24 6.97
CA ASP A 1 -5.07 -10.47 5.81
C ASP A 1 -4.75 -9.00 6.05
N SER A 2 -3.93 -8.39 5.20
CA SER A 2 -3.55 -6.98 5.28
C SER A 2 -4.66 -6.04 4.82
N ASP A 3 -5.65 -6.52 4.07
CA ASP A 3 -6.75 -5.72 3.54
C ASP A 3 -7.59 -5.08 4.65
N VAL A 4 -7.65 -5.71 5.83
CA VAL A 4 -8.29 -5.14 7.02
C VAL A 4 -7.73 -3.75 7.34
N LEU A 5 -6.41 -3.56 7.19
CA LEU A 5 -5.78 -2.26 7.45
C LEU A 5 -6.18 -1.23 6.39
N VAL A 6 -6.28 -1.67 5.14
CA VAL A 6 -6.68 -0.81 4.03
C VAL A 6 -8.15 -0.39 4.17
N TYR A 7 -9.04 -1.31 4.60
CA TYR A 7 -10.44 -1.00 4.89
C TYR A 7 -10.62 -0.09 6.10
N LEU A 8 -9.80 -0.24 7.16
CA LEU A 8 -9.80 0.71 8.29
C LEU A 8 -9.39 2.11 7.83
N ALA A 9 -8.34 2.22 7.00
CA ALA A 9 -7.96 3.49 6.40
C ALA A 9 -9.06 4.07 5.49
N ALA A 10 -9.67 3.23 4.64
CA ALA A 10 -10.74 3.65 3.73
C ALA A 10 -11.99 4.08 4.48
N SER A 11 -12.35 3.43 5.58
CA SER A 11 -13.54 3.77 6.39
C SER A 11 -13.31 4.94 7.36
N ASN A 12 -12.11 5.53 7.39
CA ASN A 12 -11.71 6.50 8.40
C ASN A 12 -11.97 6.00 9.83
N CYS A 13 -11.72 4.71 10.07
CA CYS A 13 -11.93 4.07 11.35
C CYS A 13 -10.61 3.49 11.85
N THR A 14 -10.44 3.52 13.17
CA THR A 14 -9.31 2.89 13.83
C THR A 14 -9.81 1.76 14.73
N SER A 15 -9.14 0.61 14.65
CA SER A 15 -9.42 -0.53 15.51
C SER A 15 -8.13 -1.32 15.71
N PRO A 16 -7.90 -1.88 16.91
CA PRO A 16 -6.83 -2.85 17.12
C PRO A 16 -7.02 -4.07 16.21
N VAL A 17 -5.99 -4.41 15.45
CA VAL A 17 -5.91 -5.58 14.57
C VAL A 17 -4.84 -6.50 15.12
N ILE A 18 -5.25 -7.69 15.55
CA ILE A 18 -4.34 -8.71 16.04
C ILE A 18 -3.63 -9.37 14.85
N TYR A 19 -2.32 -9.46 14.92
CA TYR A 19 -1.45 -10.05 13.91
C TYR A 19 -0.36 -10.91 14.57
N LYS A 20 0.20 -11.89 13.82
CA LYS A 20 1.23 -12.83 14.30
C LYS A 20 0.89 -13.42 15.68
N PHE A 21 -0.14 -14.26 15.72
CA PHE A 21 -0.44 -15.04 16.91
C PHE A 21 0.60 -16.16 17.09
N GLU A 22 1.40 -16.06 18.14
CA GLU A 22 2.37 -17.07 18.51
C GLU A 22 1.69 -18.17 19.34
N LYS A 23 1.55 -19.36 18.76
CA LYS A 23 0.82 -20.48 19.37
C LYS A 23 1.46 -21.02 20.65
N SER A 24 2.78 -20.83 20.83
CA SER A 24 3.55 -21.40 21.95
C SER A 24 3.27 -20.70 23.28
N ASN A 25 3.03 -19.39 23.25
CA ASN A 25 2.90 -18.54 24.43
C ASN A 25 1.61 -17.68 24.41
N GLY A 26 0.85 -17.73 23.32
CA GLY A 26 -0.37 -16.93 23.13
C GLY A 26 -0.10 -15.44 22.89
N GLN A 27 1.14 -15.04 22.64
CA GLN A 27 1.46 -13.65 22.32
C GLN A 27 0.91 -13.28 20.95
N CYS A 28 0.56 -12.01 20.82
CA CYS A 28 0.17 -11.45 19.54
C CYS A 28 0.68 -10.03 19.42
N ASP A 29 1.05 -9.66 18.20
CA ASP A 29 1.29 -8.28 17.85
C ASP A 29 -0.04 -7.61 17.56
N VAL A 30 -0.21 -6.38 18.02
CA VAL A 30 -1.42 -5.60 17.75
C VAL A 30 -1.05 -4.37 16.96
N PHE A 31 -1.77 -4.17 15.87
CA PHE A 31 -1.61 -3.04 14.98
C PHE A 31 -2.84 -2.12 15.01
N CYS A 32 -2.64 -0.81 14.94
CA CYS A 32 -3.71 0.19 14.96
C CYS A 32 -3.37 1.36 14.02
N LEU A 33 -4.38 1.99 13.42
CA LEU A 33 -4.21 3.13 12.51
C LEU A 33 -4.28 4.49 13.21
N ASP A 34 -4.25 4.54 14.54
CA ASP A 34 -4.29 5.78 15.33
C ASP A 34 -3.23 6.80 14.89
N TRP A 35 -2.06 6.34 14.46
CA TRP A 35 -0.97 7.19 13.97
C TRP A 35 -1.33 7.97 12.69
N LEU A 36 -2.24 7.42 11.87
CA LEU A 36 -2.69 8.00 10.61
C LEU A 36 -3.96 8.82 10.81
N ILE A 37 -4.93 8.27 11.54
CA ILE A 37 -6.31 8.76 11.59
C ILE A 37 -6.54 9.75 12.73
N ASN A 38 -5.97 9.51 13.92
CA ASN A 38 -6.26 10.33 15.10
C ASN A 38 -5.36 11.58 15.13
N ASP A 39 -5.77 12.59 15.89
CA ASP A 39 -4.99 13.83 16.05
C ASP A 39 -3.71 13.61 16.85
N GLU A 40 -2.69 14.48 16.68
CA GLU A 40 -1.38 14.33 17.37
C GLU A 40 -1.50 14.22 18.90
N LYS A 41 -2.54 14.79 19.49
CA LYS A 41 -2.82 14.69 20.93
C LYS A 41 -3.16 13.28 21.39
N GLU A 42 -3.58 12.41 20.47
CA GLU A 42 -3.99 11.03 20.71
C GLU A 42 -3.04 9.99 20.07
N LYS A 43 -2.03 10.44 19.32
CA LYS A 43 -1.03 9.56 18.66
C LYS A 43 -0.05 8.95 19.65
N LYS A 44 -0.47 7.89 20.33
CA LYS A 44 0.43 6.99 21.05
C LYS A 44 0.99 5.97 20.06
N ASN A 45 2.32 5.91 19.91
CA ASN A 45 3.08 4.86 19.19
C ASN A 45 3.13 4.86 17.64
N ILE A 46 3.69 5.92 17.02
CA ILE A 46 4.22 5.82 15.64
C ILE A 46 5.42 4.85 15.57
N LYS A 47 6.18 4.74 16.67
CA LYS A 47 7.39 3.91 16.75
C LYS A 47 7.09 2.42 16.56
N SER A 48 5.94 1.92 17.00
CA SER A 48 5.62 0.49 16.86
C SER A 48 5.41 0.11 15.41
N LEU A 49 4.66 0.90 14.62
CA LEU A 49 4.43 0.58 13.21
C LEU A 49 5.70 0.65 12.37
N ALA A 50 6.46 1.72 12.53
CA ALA A 50 7.71 1.90 11.80
C ALA A 50 8.68 0.76 12.09
N LEU A 51 8.85 0.37 13.35
CA LEU A 51 9.70 -0.74 13.78
C LEU A 51 9.16 -2.10 13.32
N PHE A 52 7.84 -2.25 13.23
CA PHE A 52 7.15 -3.49 12.91
C PHE A 52 7.09 -3.81 11.40
N LEU A 53 6.83 -2.81 10.54
CA LEU A 53 6.78 -2.98 9.08
C LEU A 53 8.14 -2.78 8.40
N ALA A 54 9.04 -2.06 9.05
CA ALA A 54 10.38 -1.82 8.56
C ALA A 54 11.35 -2.09 9.72
N GLY A 55 12.06 -3.21 9.68
CA GLY A 55 13.29 -3.32 10.45
C GLY A 55 14.17 -2.10 10.13
N GLU A 56 14.20 -1.14 11.04
CA GLU A 56 15.03 0.07 11.09
C GLU A 56 15.19 0.92 9.79
N THR A 57 14.33 0.81 8.77
CA THR A 57 14.50 1.67 7.58
C THR A 57 13.81 3.03 7.78
N ASP A 58 14.62 4.07 7.97
CA ASP A 58 14.18 5.47 8.11
C ASP A 58 13.25 5.93 6.97
N SER A 59 13.44 5.40 5.75
CA SER A 59 12.65 5.78 4.58
C SER A 59 11.18 5.39 4.70
N PHE A 60 10.87 4.20 5.23
CA PHE A 60 9.49 3.75 5.35
C PHE A 60 8.76 4.50 6.47
N ALA A 61 9.42 4.65 7.63
CA ALA A 61 8.93 5.45 8.73
C ALA A 61 8.68 6.92 8.31
N SER A 62 9.57 7.48 7.49
CA SER A 62 9.42 8.81 6.91
C SER A 62 8.17 8.94 6.03
N ALA A 63 7.91 7.94 5.17
CA ALA A 63 6.71 7.92 4.33
C ALA A 63 5.42 7.88 5.16
N LEU A 64 5.37 7.03 6.20
CA LEU A 64 4.22 6.95 7.10
C LEU A 64 3.98 8.28 7.84
N ARG A 65 5.04 8.88 8.41
CA ARG A 65 4.93 10.19 9.07
C ARG A 65 4.47 11.28 8.10
N PHE A 66 4.93 11.23 6.84
CA PHE A 66 4.50 12.17 5.81
C PHE A 66 3.00 12.03 5.51
N MET A 67 2.51 10.80 5.31
CA MET A 67 1.09 10.55 5.07
C MET A 67 0.23 10.98 6.27
N ALA A 68 0.68 10.70 7.49
CA ALA A 68 0.01 11.13 8.71
C ALA A 68 -0.11 12.67 8.83
N ARG A 69 0.93 13.41 8.42
CA ARG A 69 0.87 14.89 8.37
C ARG A 69 -0.05 15.39 7.27
N ARG A 70 -0.05 14.73 6.11
CA ARG A 70 -0.97 15.08 5.01
C ARG A 70 -2.42 14.90 5.41
N GLU A 71 -2.73 13.83 6.13
CA GLU A 71 -4.07 13.59 6.66
C GLU A 71 -4.55 14.72 7.59
N GLN A 72 -3.66 15.25 8.41
CA GLN A 72 -3.97 16.37 9.31
C GLN A 72 -4.16 17.71 8.58
N GLN A 73 -3.46 17.89 7.46
CA GLN A 73 -3.56 19.11 6.66
C GLN A 73 -4.80 19.11 5.77
N GLU A 74 -5.15 17.94 5.23
CA GLU A 74 -6.22 17.74 4.27
C GLU A 74 -6.87 16.38 4.54
N ASN A 75 -8.07 16.41 5.11
CA ASN A 75 -8.83 15.21 5.44
C ASN A 75 -8.98 14.28 4.22
N GLY A 76 -8.53 13.04 4.34
CA GLY A 76 -8.54 12.01 3.30
C GLY A 76 -7.26 11.95 2.46
N SER A 77 -6.45 13.00 2.45
CA SER A 77 -5.24 13.08 1.62
C SER A 77 -4.20 12.04 2.02
N GLY A 78 -3.95 11.90 3.31
CA GLY A 78 -2.99 10.93 3.84
C GLY A 78 -3.51 9.49 3.77
N ARG A 79 -4.78 9.26 4.11
CA ARG A 79 -5.42 7.93 4.00
C ARG A 79 -5.41 7.44 2.55
N ARG A 80 -5.71 8.32 1.59
CA ARG A 80 -5.67 7.97 0.16
C ARG A 80 -4.26 7.62 -0.32
N MET A 81 -3.25 8.35 0.13
CA MET A 81 -1.86 7.98 -0.14
C MET A 81 -1.47 6.62 0.46
N PHE A 82 -1.90 6.33 1.69
CA PHE A 82 -1.66 5.04 2.33
C PHE A 82 -2.28 3.89 1.51
N ILE A 83 -3.55 4.02 1.13
CA ILE A 83 -4.27 3.02 0.33
C ILE A 83 -3.59 2.82 -1.03
N GLN A 84 -3.25 3.91 -1.73
CA GLN A 84 -2.55 3.79 -3.02
C GLN A 84 -1.18 3.12 -2.89
N ALA A 85 -0.48 3.30 -1.77
CA ALA A 85 0.78 2.62 -1.52
C ALA A 85 0.59 1.12 -1.27
N CYS A 86 -0.45 0.72 -0.53
CA CYS A 86 -0.84 -0.67 -0.35
C CYS A 86 -1.22 -1.34 -1.68
N VAL A 87 -2.05 -0.68 -2.48
CA VAL A 87 -2.45 -1.16 -3.82
C VAL A 87 -1.22 -1.31 -4.72
N LEU A 88 -0.30 -0.34 -4.72
CA LEU A 88 0.92 -0.39 -5.54
C LEU A 88 1.91 -1.47 -5.09
N SER A 89 1.93 -1.82 -3.80
CA SER A 89 2.72 -2.94 -3.30
C SER A 89 2.17 -4.32 -3.67
N GLY A 90 0.97 -4.35 -4.27
CA GLY A 90 0.20 -5.55 -4.57
C GLY A 90 -0.84 -5.86 -3.50
N CYS A 91 -2.02 -6.27 -3.94
CA CYS A 91 -3.11 -6.77 -3.11
C CYS A 91 -3.94 -7.80 -3.90
N ASP A 92 -4.99 -8.35 -3.29
CA ASP A 92 -5.81 -9.38 -3.93
C ASP A 92 -6.50 -8.91 -5.22
N TYR A 93 -6.68 -7.60 -5.40
CA TYR A 93 -7.30 -7.00 -6.59
C TYR A 93 -6.31 -6.71 -7.73
N VAL A 94 -5.01 -6.60 -7.43
CA VAL A 94 -3.98 -6.27 -8.43
C VAL A 94 -2.62 -6.86 -8.05
N PRO A 95 -1.98 -7.62 -8.96
CA PRO A 95 -0.67 -8.21 -8.69
C PRO A 95 0.40 -7.14 -8.49
N HIS A 96 1.43 -7.46 -7.72
CA HIS A 96 2.55 -6.53 -7.51
C HIS A 96 3.46 -6.44 -8.75
N LEU A 97 4.15 -5.30 -8.86
CA LEU A 97 5.20 -5.11 -9.85
C LEU A 97 6.55 -5.66 -9.37
N ASP A 98 7.32 -6.21 -10.30
CA ASP A 98 8.70 -6.67 -10.10
C ASP A 98 9.56 -5.60 -9.43
N GLY A 99 10.11 -5.93 -8.26
CA GLY A 99 10.99 -5.04 -7.52
C GLY A 99 10.27 -3.83 -6.92
N ILE A 100 8.96 -3.90 -6.70
CA ILE A 100 8.15 -2.94 -5.94
C ILE A 100 7.46 -3.65 -4.78
N GLY A 101 8.16 -3.76 -3.65
CA GLY A 101 7.57 -4.12 -2.37
C GLY A 101 7.08 -2.89 -1.58
N PRO A 102 6.55 -3.09 -0.35
CA PRO A 102 5.96 -2.04 0.47
C PRO A 102 6.85 -0.81 0.65
N ILE A 103 8.13 -1.00 1.00
CA ILE A 103 9.06 0.12 1.24
C ILE A 103 9.15 1.05 0.01
N LYS A 104 9.30 0.45 -1.18
CA LYS A 104 9.42 1.21 -2.42
C LYS A 104 8.08 1.79 -2.87
N ALA A 105 6.98 1.06 -2.71
CA ALA A 105 5.64 1.57 -3.03
C ALA A 105 5.30 2.82 -2.23
N PHE A 106 5.52 2.79 -0.91
CA PHE A 106 5.29 3.94 -0.03
C PHE A 106 6.19 5.14 -0.39
N LYS A 107 7.45 4.88 -0.70
CA LYS A 107 8.38 5.90 -1.17
C LYS A 107 7.90 6.54 -2.49
N LEU A 108 7.52 5.74 -3.48
CA LEU A 108 7.05 6.24 -4.78
C LEU A 108 5.78 7.10 -4.64
N VAL A 109 4.84 6.69 -3.79
CA VAL A 109 3.63 7.47 -3.50
C VAL A 109 3.97 8.77 -2.77
N GLN A 110 4.88 8.74 -1.79
CA GLN A 110 5.37 9.94 -1.10
C GLN A 110 6.05 10.92 -2.08
N GLU A 111 6.95 10.44 -2.93
CA GLU A 111 7.65 11.26 -3.93
C GLU A 111 6.69 11.90 -4.94
N ASN A 112 5.52 11.28 -5.17
CA ASN A 112 4.48 11.79 -6.06
C ASN A 112 3.28 12.41 -5.32
N ALA A 113 3.45 12.77 -4.04
CA ALA A 113 2.38 13.32 -3.20
C ALA A 113 1.80 14.65 -3.72
N PHE A 114 2.62 15.44 -4.42
CA PHE A 114 2.22 16.72 -5.01
C PHE A 114 1.31 16.55 -6.25
N ARG A 115 1.20 15.33 -6.78
CA ARG A 115 0.27 15.01 -7.87
C ARG A 115 -1.11 14.69 -7.32
N LYS A 116 -2.14 15.04 -8.10
CA LYS A 116 -3.52 14.65 -7.81
C LYS A 116 -3.62 13.12 -7.70
N PRO A 117 -4.45 12.59 -6.78
CA PRO A 117 -4.56 11.14 -6.58
C PRO A 117 -4.90 10.37 -7.86
N GLU A 118 -5.76 10.93 -8.72
CA GLU A 118 -6.30 10.29 -9.92
C GLU A 118 -5.22 10.00 -10.97
N ILE A 119 -4.14 10.80 -10.99
CA ILE A 119 -3.06 10.68 -11.97
C ILE A 119 -1.77 10.10 -11.35
N ARG A 120 -1.76 9.85 -10.03
CA ARG A 120 -0.54 9.48 -9.29
C ARG A 120 0.04 8.16 -9.79
N PHE A 121 -0.80 7.15 -10.01
CA PHE A 121 -0.35 5.87 -10.57
C PHE A 121 0.28 6.02 -11.95
N SER A 122 -0.38 6.75 -12.87
CA SER A 122 0.17 7.01 -14.21
C SER A 122 1.57 7.61 -14.16
N HIS A 123 1.77 8.62 -13.31
CA HIS A 123 3.07 9.28 -13.14
C HIS A 123 4.14 8.34 -12.58
N ILE A 124 3.80 7.53 -11.58
CA ILE A 124 4.72 6.53 -11.00
C ILE A 124 5.12 5.51 -12.07
N LEU A 125 4.15 4.94 -12.80
CA LEU A 125 4.39 3.94 -13.84
C LEU A 125 5.29 4.49 -14.97
N ARG A 126 5.06 5.73 -15.42
CA ARG A 126 5.91 6.40 -16.41
C ARG A 126 7.34 6.61 -15.90
N SER A 127 7.50 7.02 -14.64
CA SER A 127 8.82 7.21 -14.02
C SER A 127 9.62 5.91 -13.95
N LEU A 128 8.95 4.79 -13.66
CA LEU A 128 9.58 3.47 -13.57
C LEU A 128 10.12 2.98 -14.91
N ARG A 129 9.46 3.31 -16.03
CA ARG A 129 9.98 3.02 -17.39
C ARG A 129 11.21 3.85 -17.74
N GLY A 130 11.25 5.13 -17.33
CA GLY A 130 12.36 6.04 -17.63
C GLY A 130 13.62 5.82 -16.79
N SER A 131 13.48 5.32 -15.56
CA SER A 131 14.57 5.31 -14.56
C SER A 131 15.70 4.31 -14.83
N ARG A 132 15.54 3.36 -15.76
CA ARG A 132 16.55 2.32 -16.02
C ARG A 132 17.43 2.55 -17.27
N ALA A 133 17.15 3.58 -18.08
CA ALA A 133 18.02 3.95 -19.20
C ALA A 133 19.43 4.41 -18.74
N VAL A 134 19.60 4.74 -17.45
CA VAL A 134 20.85 5.27 -16.87
C VAL A 134 21.61 4.25 -16.00
N SER A 135 21.03 3.08 -15.68
CA SER A 135 21.62 2.10 -14.75
C SER A 135 22.04 0.80 -15.44
N LYS A 136 22.67 0.91 -16.63
CA LYS A 136 23.35 -0.20 -17.32
C LYS A 136 24.87 0.02 -17.31
N THR A 137 25.47 -0.06 -16.13
CA THR A 137 26.86 -0.50 -15.96
C THR A 137 27.04 -1.03 -14.55
N VAL A 138 27.80 -2.12 -14.44
CA VAL A 138 28.15 -2.89 -13.24
C VAL A 138 27.26 -4.11 -12.99
N SER A 139 27.56 -5.16 -13.77
CA SER A 139 27.36 -6.55 -13.41
C SER A 139 28.41 -6.97 -12.38
N LYS A 140 28.02 -7.70 -11.32
CA LYS A 140 28.78 -8.90 -10.90
C LYS A 140 27.88 -9.87 -10.14
N ALA A 141 27.94 -11.12 -10.58
CA ALA A 141 27.23 -12.28 -10.08
C ALA A 141 27.98 -12.94 -8.90
N THR A 142 27.24 -13.59 -8.00
CA THR A 142 27.59 -14.92 -7.44
C THR A 142 26.38 -15.56 -6.74
N THR A 143 26.25 -16.88 -6.93
CA THR A 143 25.15 -17.80 -6.56
C THR A 143 25.44 -18.64 -5.30
N SER A 144 24.39 -18.99 -4.54
CA SER A 144 24.10 -20.33 -3.93
C SER A 144 22.79 -20.24 -3.12
N LYS A 145 21.68 -20.90 -3.48
CA LYS A 145 21.21 -22.26 -3.11
C LYS A 145 21.14 -22.53 -1.59
N ASP A 146 19.93 -22.57 -1.01
CA ASP A 146 19.28 -23.79 -0.47
C ASP A 146 17.93 -23.48 0.27
N ASP A 147 16.95 -24.33 -0.02
CA ASP A 147 15.78 -24.83 0.73
C ASP A 147 14.82 -23.92 1.54
N MET A 148 13.55 -23.83 1.10
CA MET A 148 12.42 -24.32 1.93
C MET A 148 11.10 -24.44 1.15
N ALA A 149 10.31 -25.44 1.57
CA ALA A 149 9.24 -26.09 0.85
C ALA A 149 7.94 -25.28 0.63
N ALA A 150 7.21 -25.80 -0.36
CA ALA A 150 5.96 -25.33 -0.95
C ALA A 150 4.80 -25.06 0.02
N LEU A 151 4.27 -23.84 -0.09
CA LEU A 151 2.83 -23.56 -0.03
C LEU A 151 2.44 -23.05 -1.41
N THR A 152 1.79 -23.90 -2.20
CA THR A 152 1.23 -23.53 -3.51
C THR A 152 -0.01 -22.67 -3.31
N GLU A 153 0.21 -21.39 -2.99
CA GLU A 153 -0.72 -20.32 -3.28
C GLU A 153 -0.50 -19.95 -4.77
N TYR A 154 -1.56 -19.67 -5.52
CA TYR A 154 -1.48 -19.32 -6.94
C TYR A 154 -0.64 -18.04 -7.13
N HIS A 155 0.69 -18.19 -7.21
CA HIS A 155 1.63 -17.11 -7.45
C HIS A 155 1.49 -16.69 -8.91
N VAL A 156 0.64 -15.69 -9.15
CA VAL A 156 0.70 -14.90 -10.37
C VAL A 156 2.10 -14.28 -10.41
N ALA A 157 2.87 -14.59 -11.46
CA ALA A 157 4.22 -14.09 -11.60
C ALA A 157 4.21 -12.55 -11.56
N PRO A 158 5.15 -11.91 -10.85
CA PRO A 158 5.20 -10.47 -10.74
C PRO A 158 5.33 -9.80 -12.11
N LEU A 159 4.65 -8.66 -12.24
CA LEU A 159 4.53 -7.93 -13.48
C LEU A 159 5.75 -7.02 -13.70
N ASN A 160 6.39 -7.09 -14.87
CA ASN A 160 7.56 -6.27 -15.16
C ASN A 160 7.20 -5.03 -16.00
N PRO A 161 7.23 -3.81 -15.43
CA PRO A 161 6.78 -2.61 -16.13
C PRO A 161 7.66 -2.23 -17.35
N ASN A 162 8.87 -2.80 -17.46
CA ASN A 162 9.75 -2.57 -18.62
C ASN A 162 9.48 -3.54 -19.77
N ARG A 163 8.81 -4.65 -19.50
CA ARG A 163 8.43 -5.65 -20.52
C ARG A 163 7.01 -5.44 -21.03
N MET A 164 6.22 -4.66 -20.31
CA MET A 164 4.89 -4.24 -20.72
C MET A 164 4.96 -3.32 -21.94
N ASN A 165 4.13 -3.60 -22.93
CA ASN A 165 3.80 -2.63 -23.96
C ASN A 165 2.90 -1.52 -23.40
N GLU A 166 2.61 -0.50 -24.20
CA GLU A 166 1.83 0.66 -23.74
C GLU A 166 0.40 0.30 -23.34
N ASN A 167 -0.23 -0.66 -24.03
CA ASN A 167 -1.58 -1.11 -23.72
C ASN A 167 -1.61 -1.91 -22.41
N GLU A 168 -0.66 -2.82 -22.20
CA GLU A 168 -0.54 -3.59 -20.95
C GLU A 168 -0.30 -2.68 -19.73
N LEU A 169 0.49 -1.62 -19.90
CA LEU A 169 0.72 -0.65 -18.84
C LEU A 169 -0.54 0.18 -18.55
N ALA A 170 -1.29 0.57 -19.58
CA ALA A 170 -2.55 1.27 -19.44
C ALA A 170 -3.60 0.39 -18.75
N ASP A 171 -3.68 -0.89 -19.11
CA ASP A 171 -4.57 -1.86 -18.46
C ASP A 171 -4.19 -2.05 -16.99
N TYR A 172 -2.90 -2.11 -16.68
CA TYR A 172 -2.43 -2.18 -15.30
C TYR A 172 -2.74 -0.90 -14.50
N GLU A 173 -2.60 0.28 -15.12
CA GLU A 173 -3.01 1.56 -14.51
C GLU A 173 -4.51 1.55 -14.16
N VAL A 174 -5.35 1.08 -15.09
CA VAL A 174 -6.79 0.93 -14.86
C VAL A 174 -7.08 -0.06 -13.74
N GLN A 175 -6.33 -1.16 -13.65
CA GLN A 175 -6.45 -2.12 -12.54
C GLN A 175 -6.09 -1.47 -11.21
N LEU A 176 -4.99 -0.73 -11.10
CA LEU A 176 -4.63 -0.01 -9.87
C LEU A 176 -5.76 0.95 -9.42
N ALA A 177 -6.33 1.70 -10.36
CA ALA A 177 -7.44 2.62 -10.07
C ALA A 177 -8.71 1.87 -9.62
N LYS A 178 -9.04 0.74 -10.26
CA LYS A 178 -10.15 -0.12 -9.84
C LYS A 178 -9.93 -0.73 -8.46
N SER A 179 -8.71 -1.15 -8.16
CA SER A 179 -8.33 -1.71 -6.85
C SER A 179 -8.41 -0.66 -5.74
N GLU A 180 -7.94 0.56 -5.99
CA GLU A 180 -8.17 1.69 -5.07
C GLU A 180 -9.66 1.92 -4.84
N ALA A 181 -10.45 1.99 -5.92
CA ALA A 181 -11.89 2.19 -5.83
C ALA A 181 -12.61 1.06 -5.09
N ALA A 182 -12.16 -0.19 -5.23
CA ALA A 182 -12.71 -1.33 -4.52
C ALA A 182 -12.60 -1.16 -3.00
N PHE A 183 -11.47 -0.68 -2.49
CA PHE A 183 -11.32 -0.41 -1.06
C PHE A 183 -12.24 0.69 -0.53
N TYR A 184 -12.55 1.71 -1.34
CA TYR A 184 -13.47 2.78 -0.95
C TYR A 184 -14.95 2.41 -1.09
N TYR A 185 -15.30 1.65 -2.13
CA TYR A 185 -16.69 1.48 -2.55
C TYR A 185 -17.16 0.03 -2.56
N HIS A 186 -16.43 -0.87 -1.91
CA HIS A 186 -16.92 -2.23 -1.69
C HIS A 186 -18.30 -2.18 -1.05
N HIS A 187 -19.25 -2.94 -1.60
CA HIS A 187 -20.59 -2.98 -1.06
C HIS A 187 -20.61 -3.80 0.24
N VAL A 188 -21.08 -3.17 1.31
CA VAL A 188 -21.24 -3.77 2.63
C VAL A 188 -22.72 -3.85 3.02
N SER A 189 -23.07 -4.89 3.76
CA SER A 189 -24.43 -5.07 4.27
C SER A 189 -24.59 -4.36 5.61
N THR A 190 -25.63 -3.53 5.71
CA THR A 190 -26.08 -2.91 6.97
C THR A 190 -27.19 -3.72 7.65
N GLY A 191 -27.41 -4.97 7.21
CA GLY A 191 -28.54 -5.81 7.63
C GLY A 191 -29.89 -5.44 6.99
N ARG A 192 -30.04 -4.24 6.44
CA ARG A 192 -31.27 -3.77 5.76
C ARG A 192 -31.08 -3.42 4.29
N LYS A 193 -29.86 -3.06 3.90
CA LYS A 193 -29.50 -2.68 2.53
C LYS A 193 -28.01 -2.88 2.30
N MET A 194 -27.65 -3.09 1.04
CA MET A 194 -26.28 -3.01 0.56
C MET A 194 -25.95 -1.54 0.27
N VAL A 195 -24.84 -1.05 0.82
CA VAL A 195 -24.33 0.31 0.60
C VAL A 195 -22.83 0.25 0.33
N PRO A 196 -22.24 1.19 -0.41
CA PRO A 196 -20.79 1.28 -0.51
C PRO A 196 -20.18 1.60 0.86
N LEU A 197 -18.96 1.11 1.11
CA LEU A 197 -18.25 1.32 2.38
C LEU A 197 -18.09 2.81 2.71
N GLN A 198 -17.59 3.60 1.76
CA GLN A 198 -17.71 5.04 1.81
C GLN A 198 -18.91 5.52 0.99
N PRO A 199 -19.64 6.53 1.48
CA PRO A 199 -20.70 7.13 0.68
C PRO A 199 -20.11 7.73 -0.61
N LEU A 200 -20.82 7.56 -1.72
CA LEU A 200 -20.54 8.28 -2.96
C LEU A 200 -20.95 9.74 -2.78
N TYR A 201 -20.17 10.50 -2.01
CA TYR A 201 -20.27 11.94 -2.08
C TYR A 201 -19.57 12.37 -3.37
N PHE A 202 -20.35 12.77 -4.37
CA PHE A 202 -19.84 13.62 -5.43
C PHE A 202 -19.45 14.94 -4.75
N SER A 203 -18.16 15.10 -4.45
CA SER A 203 -17.63 16.42 -4.10
C SER A 203 -17.48 17.19 -5.41
N ASP A 204 -18.24 18.28 -5.54
CA ASP A 204 -18.11 19.31 -6.60
C ASP A 204 -16.68 19.87 -6.71
#